data_AF-A0A6A6Z9M9-F1
#
_entry.id   AF-A0A6A6Z9M9-F1
#
_cell.length_a   1.000
_cell.length_b   1.000
_cell.length_c   1.000
_cell.angle_alpha   90.00
_cell.angle_beta   90.00
_cell.angle_gamma   90.00
#
_symmetry.space_group_name_H-M   'P 1'
#
loop_
_entity.id
_entity.type
_entity.pdbx_description
1 polymer ?
#
loop_
_entity_poly.entity_id
_entity_poly.type
_entity_poly.pdbx_seq_one_letter_code
_entity_poly.pdbx_strand_id
1 'polypeptide(L)'
;MAPKPPLGRGLIDFLAEPNVHWPIFESITSQLDVCDFIKLRRVSKSLSNVYETVQKSQWNINEALTKSVKDPPALRSKLGQASGVISGQFALKFLDRHVVGDRLDVFVHGRMEGMANVEFMAWAIEREGYAVTRSYSHDEERSKGTVEDKQYKTDVYQRPGSNSPSIYLQHTRETPIVNLLSTGCQGTIALSNFITPNKVYAPFAKETFYEHRAYLHGPLKDDFGEYLKAVAKTGRRILGIRWKDQHKSPHKMRKLTDGHMWSMALDSTNVAAPVTPSFVTDATTFKF
;
A
#
# COMPACT_ATOMS: atom_id res chain seq x y z
N MET A 1 -25.97 32.37 45.46
CA MET A 1 -25.01 32.00 44.40
C MET A 1 -25.69 31.02 43.48
N ALA A 2 -25.91 31.37 42.22
CA ALA A 2 -26.39 30.40 41.23
C ALA A 2 -25.27 29.36 40.97
N PRO A 3 -25.59 28.06 40.83
CA PRO A 3 -24.60 27.07 40.46
C PRO A 3 -24.04 27.42 39.09
N LYS A 4 -22.70 27.41 38.96
CA LYS A 4 -22.03 27.54 37.67
C LYS A 4 -22.61 26.46 36.75
N PRO A 5 -23.06 26.80 35.53
CA PRO A 5 -23.47 25.78 34.57
C PRO A 5 -22.30 24.81 34.38
N PRO A 6 -22.57 23.50 34.22
CA PRO A 6 -21.51 22.56 33.92
C PRO A 6 -20.76 23.08 32.68
N LEU A 7 -19.43 23.21 32.80
CA LEU A 7 -18.59 23.52 31.65
C LEU A 7 -18.93 22.49 30.57
N GLY A 8 -19.57 22.96 29.50
CA GLY A 8 -19.82 22.11 28.35
C GLY A 8 -18.51 21.49 27.92
N ARG A 9 -18.49 20.16 27.78
CA ARG A 9 -17.30 19.45 27.31
C ARG A 9 -16.87 20.07 25.98
N GLY A 10 -15.60 20.43 25.86
CA GLY A 10 -15.07 21.06 24.67
C GLY A 10 -14.96 20.03 23.54
N LEU A 11 -14.93 20.50 22.29
CA LEU A 11 -14.68 19.65 21.10
C LEU A 11 -13.44 18.76 21.26
N ILE A 12 -12.42 19.24 21.99
CA ILE A 12 -11.18 18.52 22.29
C ILE A 12 -11.44 17.26 23.13
N ASP A 13 -12.42 17.29 24.04
CA ASP A 13 -12.69 16.17 24.95
C ASP A 13 -13.22 14.95 24.18
N PHE A 14 -13.98 15.17 23.10
CA PHE A 14 -14.44 14.09 22.22
C PHE A 14 -13.29 13.37 21.51
N LEU A 15 -12.19 14.08 21.24
CA LEU A 15 -10.99 13.51 20.61
C LEU A 15 -10.00 12.94 21.63
N ALA A 16 -9.92 13.54 22.81
CA ALA A 16 -9.04 13.12 23.89
C ALA A 16 -9.54 11.87 24.64
N GLU A 17 -10.86 11.64 24.67
CA GLU A 17 -11.50 10.52 25.38
C GLU A 17 -12.28 9.59 24.41
N PRO A 18 -11.61 8.91 23.46
CA PRO A 18 -12.28 8.10 22.44
C PRO A 18 -13.14 6.96 23.03
N ASN A 19 -12.74 6.41 24.18
CA ASN A 19 -13.49 5.33 24.85
C ASN A 19 -14.85 5.79 25.41
N VAL A 20 -15.01 7.08 25.68
CA VAL A 20 -16.27 7.65 26.21
C VAL A 20 -17.16 8.13 25.06
N HIS A 21 -16.55 8.62 23.97
CA HIS A 21 -17.25 9.32 22.88
C HIS A 21 -17.02 8.68 21.51
N TRP A 22 -16.97 7.35 21.45
CA TRP A 22 -16.57 6.61 20.24
C TRP A 22 -17.27 7.07 18.95
N PRO A 23 -18.62 7.19 18.89
CA PRO A 23 -19.28 7.58 17.64
C PRO A 23 -18.91 8.99 17.17
N ILE A 24 -18.67 9.92 18.10
CA ILE A 24 -18.26 11.29 17.78
C ILE A 24 -16.79 11.31 17.35
N PHE A 25 -15.93 10.60 18.07
CA PHE A 25 -14.53 10.40 17.72
C PHE A 25 -14.39 9.85 16.30
N GLU A 26 -15.09 8.75 16.01
CA GLU A 26 -15.08 8.08 14.71
C GLU A 26 -15.59 9.00 13.60
N SER A 27 -16.72 9.68 13.83
CA SER A 27 -17.28 10.63 12.87
C SER A 27 -16.28 11.75 12.53
N ILE A 28 -15.67 12.41 13.52
CA ILE A 28 -14.68 13.48 13.28
C ILE A 28 -13.46 12.91 12.56
N THR A 29 -12.88 11.83 13.09
CA THR A 29 -11.62 11.29 12.57
C THR A 29 -11.76 10.64 11.19
N SER A 30 -12.95 10.20 10.80
CA SER A 30 -13.23 9.71 9.44
C SER A 30 -13.09 10.78 8.36
N GLN A 31 -13.23 12.06 8.73
CA GLN A 31 -13.16 13.20 7.79
C GLN A 31 -11.76 13.80 7.65
N LEU A 32 -10.81 13.34 8.45
CA LEU A 32 -9.44 13.88 8.46
C LEU A 32 -8.57 13.16 7.42
N ASP A 33 -7.52 13.80 6.95
CA ASP A 33 -6.46 13.09 6.23
C ASP A 33 -5.28 12.74 7.17
N VAL A 34 -4.28 12.04 6.65
CA VAL A 34 -3.08 11.70 7.42
C VAL A 34 -2.32 12.95 7.91
N CYS A 35 -2.32 14.02 7.11
CA CYS A 35 -1.62 15.26 7.44
C CYS A 35 -2.34 15.99 8.59
N ASP A 36 -3.65 15.90 8.65
CA ASP A 36 -4.45 16.48 9.73
C ASP A 36 -4.17 15.80 11.07
N PHE A 37 -3.92 14.48 11.11
CA PHE A 37 -3.48 13.83 12.36
C PHE A 37 -2.10 14.31 12.83
N ILE A 38 -1.18 14.55 11.91
CA ILE A 38 0.14 15.12 12.24
C ILE A 38 -0.03 16.53 12.82
N LYS A 39 -0.93 17.34 12.25
CA LYS A 39 -1.25 18.68 12.78
C LYS A 39 -1.92 18.58 14.14
N LEU A 40 -2.93 17.72 14.31
CA LEU A 40 -3.66 17.52 15.57
C LEU A 40 -2.74 17.15 16.73
N ARG A 41 -1.77 16.25 16.49
CA ARG A 41 -0.77 15.86 17.49
C ARG A 41 0.06 17.05 18.00
N ARG A 42 0.20 18.11 17.20
CA ARG A 42 0.96 19.33 17.54
C ARG A 42 0.09 20.41 18.21
N VAL A 43 -1.23 20.28 18.19
CA VAL A 43 -2.15 21.26 18.80
C VAL A 43 -2.16 21.14 20.33
N SER A 44 -2.29 19.92 20.85
CA SER A 44 -2.36 19.67 22.30
C SER A 44 -1.76 18.33 22.67
N LYS A 45 -1.17 18.24 23.86
CA LYS A 45 -0.72 16.98 24.46
C LYS A 45 -1.86 15.97 24.63
N SER A 46 -3.08 16.44 24.93
CA SER A 46 -4.26 15.56 25.08
C SER A 46 -4.65 14.86 23.78
N LEU A 47 -4.28 15.42 22.63
CA LEU A 47 -4.57 14.86 21.31
C LEU A 47 -3.44 13.97 20.78
N SER A 48 -2.38 13.77 21.55
CA SER A 48 -1.18 13.06 21.09
C SER A 48 -1.44 11.60 20.73
N ASN A 49 -2.45 10.98 21.34
CA ASN A 49 -2.81 9.58 21.12
C ASN A 49 -3.87 9.37 20.03
N VAL A 50 -4.47 10.45 19.47
CA VAL A 50 -5.53 10.34 18.45
C VAL A 50 -5.05 9.51 17.27
N TYR A 51 -3.83 9.78 16.79
CA TYR A 51 -3.25 9.03 15.67
C TYR A 51 -3.13 7.52 15.96
N GLU A 52 -2.66 7.16 17.15
CA GLU A 52 -2.51 5.75 17.53
C GLU A 52 -3.87 5.04 17.67
N THR A 53 -4.86 5.73 18.24
CA THR A 53 -6.24 5.22 18.32
C THR A 53 -6.82 4.99 16.93
N VAL A 54 -6.67 5.95 16.01
CA VAL A 54 -7.13 5.81 14.62
C VAL A 54 -6.38 4.69 13.90
N GLN A 55 -5.06 4.57 14.08
CA GLN A 55 -4.28 3.47 13.53
C GLN A 55 -4.81 2.10 13.96
N LYS A 56 -5.15 1.92 15.25
CA LYS A 56 -5.66 0.66 15.79
C LYS A 56 -7.09 0.33 15.37
N SER A 57 -7.89 1.32 15.02
CA SER A 57 -9.34 1.17 14.80
C SER A 57 -9.78 1.31 13.36
N GLN A 58 -9.18 2.23 12.60
CA GLN A 58 -9.63 2.61 11.25
C GLN A 58 -8.65 2.21 10.14
N TRP A 59 -7.43 1.81 10.50
CA TRP A 59 -6.44 1.23 9.56
C TRP A 59 -6.33 -0.29 9.73
N ASN A 60 -7.48 -0.97 9.70
CA ASN A 60 -7.53 -2.42 9.82
C ASN A 60 -7.28 -3.11 8.48
N ILE A 61 -6.04 -3.58 8.28
CA ILE A 61 -5.65 -4.29 7.04
C ILE A 61 -6.42 -5.60 6.84
N ASN A 62 -6.76 -6.31 7.93
CA ASN A 62 -7.48 -7.57 7.81
C ASN A 62 -8.90 -7.31 7.31
N GLU A 63 -9.58 -6.30 7.86
CA GLU A 63 -10.89 -5.86 7.39
C GLU A 63 -10.85 -5.44 5.91
N ALA A 64 -9.88 -4.61 5.52
CA ALA A 64 -9.71 -4.18 4.14
C ALA A 64 -9.49 -5.37 3.17
N LEU A 65 -8.81 -6.43 3.61
CA LEU A 65 -8.54 -7.61 2.80
C LEU A 65 -9.72 -8.58 2.69
N THR A 66 -10.70 -8.54 3.61
CA THR A 66 -11.84 -9.49 3.64
C THR A 66 -12.63 -9.57 2.34
N LYS A 67 -12.69 -8.46 1.60
CA LYS A 67 -13.31 -8.44 0.28
C LYS A 67 -12.59 -9.41 -0.67
N SER A 68 -11.26 -9.36 -0.67
CA SER A 68 -10.42 -10.16 -1.57
C SER A 68 -10.20 -11.59 -1.07
N VAL A 69 -10.05 -11.82 0.22
CA VAL A 69 -9.67 -13.14 0.77
C VAL A 69 -10.52 -13.51 1.98
N LYS A 70 -10.78 -14.81 2.14
CA LYS A 70 -11.54 -15.38 3.26
C LYS A 70 -10.73 -15.31 4.55
N ASP A 71 -9.41 -15.49 4.48
CA ASP A 71 -8.50 -15.46 5.63
C ASP A 71 -7.36 -14.44 5.41
N PRO A 72 -7.57 -13.16 5.79
CA PRO A 72 -6.53 -12.13 5.67
C PRO A 72 -5.23 -12.41 6.42
N PRO A 73 -5.23 -12.89 7.69
CA PRO A 73 -4.00 -13.31 8.36
C PRO A 73 -3.22 -14.40 7.60
N ALA A 74 -3.91 -15.38 6.99
CA ALA A 74 -3.26 -16.40 6.18
C ALA A 74 -2.61 -15.82 4.92
N LEU A 75 -3.29 -14.91 4.20
CA LEU A 75 -2.69 -14.20 3.07
C LEU A 75 -1.42 -13.47 3.51
N ARG A 76 -1.47 -12.71 4.60
CA ARG A 76 -0.33 -11.94 5.12
C ARG A 76 0.83 -12.85 5.51
N SER A 77 0.53 -13.99 6.12
CA SER A 77 1.54 -15.02 6.43
C SER A 77 2.19 -15.56 5.16
N LYS A 78 1.40 -15.80 4.11
CA LYS A 78 1.90 -16.26 2.81
C LYS A 78 2.77 -15.21 2.10
N LEU A 79 2.41 -13.93 2.18
CA LEU A 79 3.26 -12.82 1.73
C LEU A 79 4.61 -12.84 2.47
N GLY A 80 4.62 -13.12 3.78
CA GLY A 80 5.85 -13.20 4.57
C GLY A 80 6.76 -14.36 4.19
N GLN A 81 6.18 -15.50 3.83
CA GLN A 81 6.92 -16.67 3.33
C GLN A 81 7.51 -16.41 1.94
N ALA A 82 6.72 -15.78 1.05
CA ALA A 82 7.13 -15.52 -0.32
C ALA A 82 7.96 -14.23 -0.51
N SER A 83 8.29 -13.51 0.58
CA SER A 83 8.85 -12.15 0.54
C SER A 83 8.07 -11.21 -0.40
N GLY A 84 6.74 -11.39 -0.42
CA GLY A 84 5.82 -10.65 -1.26
C GLY A 84 5.27 -9.40 -0.58
N VAL A 85 4.73 -8.48 -1.38
CA VAL A 85 4.09 -7.25 -0.92
C VAL A 85 2.79 -6.99 -1.69
N ILE A 86 1.84 -6.33 -1.04
CA ILE A 86 0.68 -5.75 -1.73
C ILE A 86 1.04 -4.31 -2.11
N SER A 87 0.66 -3.86 -3.30
CA SER A 87 0.93 -2.49 -3.76
C SER A 87 -0.22 -1.92 -4.60
N GLY A 88 0.05 -0.88 -5.38
CA GLY A 88 -0.90 -0.31 -6.33
C GLY A 88 -2.08 0.39 -5.66
N GLN A 89 -3.24 0.26 -6.29
CA GLN A 89 -4.46 0.99 -5.89
C GLN A 89 -4.94 0.59 -4.50
N PHE A 90 -4.78 -0.68 -4.13
CA PHE A 90 -5.16 -1.18 -2.81
C PHE A 90 -4.38 -0.45 -1.72
N ALA A 91 -3.04 -0.42 -1.84
CA ALA A 91 -2.18 0.22 -0.83
C ALA A 91 -2.42 1.74 -0.74
N LEU A 92 -2.60 2.41 -1.88
CA LEU A 92 -2.93 3.84 -1.91
C LEU A 92 -4.26 4.13 -1.17
N LYS A 93 -5.33 3.40 -1.52
CA LYS A 93 -6.65 3.58 -0.90
C LYS A 93 -6.67 3.22 0.58
N PHE A 94 -5.95 2.17 0.97
CA PHE A 94 -5.79 1.78 2.38
C PHE A 94 -5.15 2.93 3.18
N LEU A 95 -4.07 3.52 2.67
CA LEU A 95 -3.43 4.67 3.32
C LEU A 95 -4.30 5.92 3.33
N ASP A 96 -5.13 6.13 2.29
CA ASP A 96 -6.14 7.20 2.24
C ASP A 96 -7.36 6.93 3.14
N ARG A 97 -7.47 5.77 3.80
CA ARG A 97 -8.67 5.31 4.52
C ARG A 97 -9.94 5.33 3.67
N HIS A 98 -9.79 5.09 2.37
CA HIS A 98 -10.89 4.93 1.44
C HIS A 98 -11.25 3.46 1.25
N VAL A 99 -12.49 3.20 0.86
CA VAL A 99 -12.97 1.86 0.51
C VAL A 99 -12.08 1.27 -0.59
N VAL A 100 -11.44 0.14 -0.27
CA VAL A 100 -10.57 -0.59 -1.20
C VAL A 100 -11.38 -1.19 -2.35
N GLY A 101 -10.76 -1.23 -3.53
CA GLY A 101 -11.41 -1.70 -4.76
C GLY A 101 -11.48 -3.21 -4.89
N ASP A 102 -11.86 -3.67 -6.08
CA ASP A 102 -11.93 -5.09 -6.45
C ASP A 102 -10.61 -5.67 -6.97
N ARG A 103 -9.55 -4.86 -7.03
CA ARG A 103 -8.24 -5.25 -7.55
C ARG A 103 -7.22 -5.26 -6.41
N LEU A 104 -6.56 -6.39 -6.23
CA LEU A 104 -5.45 -6.58 -5.29
C LEU A 104 -4.18 -6.90 -6.08
N ASP A 105 -3.25 -5.95 -6.18
CA ASP A 105 -1.95 -6.17 -6.82
C ASP A 105 -0.96 -6.75 -5.79
N VAL A 106 -0.52 -7.98 -6.02
CA VAL A 106 0.44 -8.71 -5.19
C VAL A 106 1.72 -8.92 -5.98
N PHE A 107 2.84 -8.51 -5.42
CA PHE A 107 4.15 -8.67 -6.02
C PHE A 107 4.95 -9.70 -5.26
N VAL A 108 5.56 -10.63 -5.98
CA VAL A 108 6.37 -11.72 -5.43
C VAL A 108 7.69 -11.81 -6.16
N HIS A 109 8.74 -12.14 -5.42
CA HIS A 109 10.07 -12.36 -6.00
C HIS A 109 10.14 -13.74 -6.66
N GLY A 110 10.67 -13.80 -7.87
CA GLY A 110 11.17 -15.06 -8.43
C GLY A 110 10.83 -15.25 -9.90
N ARG A 111 11.71 -16.00 -10.59
CA ARG A 111 11.44 -16.57 -11.92
C ARG A 111 10.14 -17.37 -11.88
N MET A 112 9.47 -17.49 -13.03
CA MET A 112 8.39 -18.45 -13.20
C MET A 112 8.81 -19.83 -12.66
N GLU A 113 7.87 -20.51 -11.99
CA GLU A 113 8.08 -21.81 -11.32
C GLU A 113 9.00 -21.81 -10.09
N GLY A 114 9.49 -20.64 -9.64
CA GLY A 114 10.13 -20.53 -8.33
C GLY A 114 9.18 -20.95 -7.20
N MET A 115 9.71 -21.64 -6.17
CA MET A 115 8.89 -22.23 -5.10
C MET A 115 7.93 -21.21 -4.45
N ALA A 116 8.38 -19.98 -4.19
CA ALA A 116 7.53 -18.94 -3.60
C ALA A 116 6.30 -18.59 -4.46
N ASN A 117 6.45 -18.57 -5.79
CA ASN A 117 5.35 -18.33 -6.72
C ASN A 117 4.38 -19.52 -6.70
N VAL A 118 4.90 -20.73 -6.88
CA VAL A 118 4.10 -21.96 -6.90
C VAL A 118 3.28 -22.11 -5.62
N GLU A 119 3.89 -21.84 -4.47
CA GLU A 119 3.21 -21.90 -3.19
C GLU A 119 2.14 -20.82 -3.01
N PHE A 120 2.38 -19.58 -3.47
CA PHE A 120 1.35 -18.53 -3.42
C PHE A 120 0.16 -18.90 -4.32
N MET A 121 0.44 -19.41 -5.52
CA MET A 121 -0.59 -19.87 -6.46
C MET A 121 -1.41 -21.03 -5.89
N ALA A 122 -0.74 -22.05 -5.34
CA ALA A 122 -1.39 -23.18 -4.70
C ALA A 122 -2.28 -22.72 -3.54
N TRP A 123 -1.79 -21.81 -2.69
CA TRP A 123 -2.59 -21.23 -1.62
C TRP A 123 -3.84 -20.50 -2.14
N ALA A 124 -3.71 -19.65 -3.17
CA ALA A 124 -4.83 -18.90 -3.73
C ALA A 124 -5.90 -19.83 -4.33
N ILE A 125 -5.48 -20.91 -4.97
CA ILE A 125 -6.40 -21.89 -5.57
C ILE A 125 -7.05 -22.75 -4.48
N GLU A 126 -6.25 -23.42 -3.67
CA GLU A 126 -6.70 -24.47 -2.74
C GLU A 126 -7.43 -23.91 -1.52
N ARG A 127 -7.00 -22.75 -1.00
CA ARG A 127 -7.58 -22.17 0.24
C ARG A 127 -8.64 -21.12 -0.07
N GLU A 128 -8.42 -20.30 -1.08
CA GLU A 128 -9.27 -19.16 -1.39
C GLU A 128 -10.30 -19.44 -2.51
N GLY A 129 -10.11 -20.53 -3.27
CA GLY A 129 -11.01 -20.96 -4.34
C GLY A 129 -10.87 -20.13 -5.61
N TYR A 130 -9.70 -19.53 -5.84
CA TYR A 130 -9.40 -18.80 -7.06
C TYR A 130 -9.01 -19.73 -8.22
N ALA A 131 -9.19 -19.25 -9.45
CA ALA A 131 -8.63 -19.84 -10.66
C ALA A 131 -7.95 -18.76 -11.49
N VAL A 132 -6.89 -19.14 -12.22
CA VAL A 132 -6.25 -18.25 -13.19
C VAL A 132 -7.21 -18.05 -14.36
N THR A 133 -7.57 -16.80 -14.67
CA THR A 133 -8.45 -16.47 -15.79
C THR A 133 -7.73 -15.79 -16.95
N ARG A 134 -6.65 -15.05 -16.67
CA ARG A 134 -5.84 -14.36 -17.68
C ARG A 134 -4.38 -14.34 -17.24
N SER A 135 -3.49 -14.34 -18.23
CA SER A 135 -2.05 -14.12 -18.04
C SER A 135 -1.57 -13.13 -19.09
N TYR A 136 -0.95 -12.04 -18.65
CA TYR A 136 -0.37 -11.03 -19.53
C TYR A 136 1.15 -11.16 -19.49
N SER A 137 1.81 -11.23 -20.64
CA SER A 137 3.28 -11.19 -20.71
C SER A 137 3.71 -9.75 -20.96
N HIS A 138 4.74 -9.28 -20.27
CA HIS A 138 5.25 -7.91 -20.38
C HIS A 138 6.40 -7.76 -21.40
N ASP A 139 6.70 -8.83 -22.13
CA ASP A 139 7.80 -8.91 -23.09
C ASP A 139 7.33 -8.53 -24.52
N GLU A 140 7.16 -7.23 -24.79
CA GLU A 140 6.84 -6.77 -26.15
C GLU A 140 7.97 -6.01 -26.89
N GLU A 141 9.13 -5.70 -26.27
CA GLU A 141 10.18 -4.93 -26.99
C GLU A 141 11.64 -5.41 -26.90
N ARG A 142 11.91 -6.62 -26.41
CA ARG A 142 13.28 -7.19 -26.51
C ARG A 142 13.30 -8.65 -26.93
N SER A 143 12.53 -9.00 -27.96
CA SER A 143 12.72 -10.26 -28.70
C SER A 143 14.05 -10.24 -29.47
N LYS A 144 15.17 -10.38 -28.76
CA LYS A 144 16.41 -10.97 -29.29
C LYS A 144 16.57 -12.37 -28.72
N GLY A 145 15.59 -13.23 -29.01
CA GLY A 145 15.81 -14.65 -29.29
C GLY A 145 16.48 -15.49 -28.22
N THR A 146 16.25 -15.24 -26.92
CA THR A 146 16.64 -16.20 -25.87
C THR A 146 15.42 -16.70 -25.11
N VAL A 147 15.38 -18.02 -24.87
CA VAL A 147 14.32 -18.76 -24.17
C VAL A 147 14.02 -18.23 -22.74
N GLU A 148 14.84 -17.31 -22.22
CA GLU A 148 14.68 -16.66 -20.91
C GLU A 148 13.62 -15.54 -20.85
N ASP A 149 13.09 -15.05 -21.99
CA ASP A 149 12.08 -13.97 -22.08
C ASP A 149 10.63 -14.44 -21.83
N LYS A 150 10.42 -15.35 -20.86
CA LYS A 150 9.08 -15.76 -20.39
C LYS A 150 8.86 -15.44 -18.91
N GLN A 151 9.72 -14.63 -18.32
CA GLN A 151 9.83 -14.49 -16.87
C GLN A 151 8.99 -13.35 -16.29
N TYR A 152 8.41 -12.48 -17.13
CA TYR A 152 7.65 -11.30 -16.69
C TYR A 152 6.21 -11.40 -17.13
N LYS A 153 5.37 -11.88 -16.23
CA LYS A 153 3.94 -11.93 -16.46
C LYS A 153 3.14 -11.38 -15.29
N THR A 154 1.89 -11.06 -15.56
CA THR A 154 0.87 -10.86 -14.54
C THR A 154 -0.17 -11.94 -14.70
N ASP A 155 -0.36 -12.77 -13.68
CA ASP A 155 -1.47 -13.73 -13.63
C ASP A 155 -2.65 -13.09 -12.88
N VAL A 156 -3.83 -13.19 -13.47
CA VAL A 156 -5.09 -12.70 -12.87
C VAL A 156 -5.87 -13.89 -12.34
N TYR A 157 -6.15 -13.83 -11.04
CA TYR A 157 -6.91 -14.82 -10.31
C TYR A 157 -8.31 -14.28 -10.02
N GLN A 158 -9.33 -15.03 -10.42
CA GLN A 158 -10.74 -14.75 -10.10
C GLN A 158 -11.43 -16.00 -9.56
N ARG A 159 -12.46 -15.82 -8.71
CA ARG A 159 -13.28 -16.95 -8.27
C ARG A 159 -14.19 -17.41 -9.41
N PRO A 160 -14.37 -18.72 -9.64
CA PRO A 160 -15.25 -19.22 -10.70
C PRO A 160 -16.64 -18.59 -10.63
N GLY A 161 -17.15 -18.10 -11.76
CA GLY A 161 -18.46 -17.44 -11.85
C GLY A 161 -18.50 -15.97 -11.38
N SER A 162 -17.36 -15.38 -11.00
CA SER A 162 -17.28 -13.95 -10.67
C SER A 162 -16.14 -13.26 -11.40
N ASN A 163 -16.35 -11.99 -11.76
CA ASN A 163 -15.31 -11.11 -12.32
C ASN A 163 -14.64 -10.24 -11.23
N SER A 164 -15.10 -10.30 -9.98
CA SER A 164 -14.54 -9.54 -8.86
C SER A 164 -14.74 -10.24 -7.50
N PRO A 165 -13.87 -9.97 -6.53
CA PRO A 165 -12.58 -9.30 -6.65
C PRO A 165 -11.51 -10.19 -7.31
N SER A 166 -10.50 -9.56 -7.90
CA SER A 166 -9.41 -10.19 -8.64
C SER A 166 -8.07 -9.94 -7.97
N ILE A 167 -7.22 -10.98 -7.88
CA ILE A 167 -5.84 -10.85 -7.43
C ILE A 167 -4.94 -10.83 -8.67
N TYR A 168 -4.12 -9.79 -8.80
CA TYR A 168 -3.13 -9.64 -9.85
C TYR A 168 -1.77 -10.00 -9.29
N LEU A 169 -1.28 -11.20 -9.60
CA LEU A 169 0.02 -11.67 -9.18
C LEU A 169 1.08 -11.17 -10.17
N GLN A 170 1.89 -10.21 -9.72
CA GLN A 170 2.94 -9.55 -10.48
C GLN A 170 4.28 -10.24 -10.19
N HIS A 171 4.85 -10.89 -11.22
CA HIS A 171 6.15 -11.53 -11.10
C HIS A 171 7.27 -10.51 -11.31
N THR A 172 8.23 -10.47 -10.37
CA THR A 172 9.32 -9.50 -10.40
C THR A 172 10.69 -10.16 -10.59
N ARG A 173 11.54 -9.53 -11.41
CA ARG A 173 12.95 -9.94 -11.62
C ARG A 173 13.75 -9.83 -10.33
N GLU A 174 13.63 -8.67 -9.71
CA GLU A 174 14.32 -8.29 -8.50
C GLU A 174 13.37 -8.48 -7.31
N THR A 175 13.75 -8.03 -6.13
CA THR A 175 12.80 -8.05 -5.01
C THR A 175 11.62 -7.11 -5.33
N PRO A 176 10.40 -7.43 -4.89
CA PRO A 176 9.22 -6.60 -5.12
C PRO A 176 9.43 -5.13 -4.76
N ILE A 177 10.10 -4.87 -3.64
CA ILE A 177 10.39 -3.53 -3.14
C ILE A 177 11.32 -2.78 -4.12
N VAL A 178 12.38 -3.41 -4.62
CA VAL A 178 13.29 -2.75 -5.57
C VAL A 178 12.59 -2.48 -6.90
N ASN A 179 11.76 -3.41 -7.37
CA ASN A 179 10.97 -3.24 -8.59
C ASN A 179 10.02 -2.03 -8.46
N LEU A 180 9.26 -1.94 -7.36
CA LEU A 180 8.35 -0.82 -7.09
C LEU A 180 9.08 0.53 -6.99
N LEU A 181 10.23 0.56 -6.32
CA LEU A 181 10.96 1.80 -6.04
C LEU A 181 11.87 2.27 -7.17
N SER A 182 12.35 1.37 -8.03
CA SER A 182 13.40 1.70 -9.01
C SER A 182 12.90 1.65 -10.46
N THR A 183 11.97 0.74 -10.78
CA THR A 183 11.50 0.57 -12.16
C THR A 183 10.16 1.25 -12.42
N GLY A 184 9.46 1.65 -11.36
CA GLY A 184 8.16 2.30 -11.44
C GLY A 184 7.11 1.49 -12.21
N CYS A 185 7.08 0.18 -11.97
CA CYS A 185 6.18 -0.76 -12.64
C CYS A 185 4.67 -0.46 -12.48
N GLN A 186 4.31 0.39 -11.52
CA GLN A 186 2.95 0.87 -11.28
C GLN A 186 2.68 2.25 -11.89
N GLY A 187 3.58 2.78 -12.71
CA GLY A 187 3.46 3.99 -13.51
C GLY A 187 3.52 5.32 -12.77
N THR A 188 3.16 5.38 -11.48
CA THR A 188 3.28 6.59 -10.66
C THR A 188 3.86 6.32 -9.28
N ILE A 189 4.49 7.34 -8.70
CA ILE A 189 5.04 7.25 -7.34
C ILE A 189 3.94 7.05 -6.28
N ALA A 190 2.71 7.53 -6.56
CA ALA A 190 1.56 7.36 -5.67
C ALA A 190 1.10 5.89 -5.56
N LEU A 191 1.35 5.09 -6.59
CA LEU A 191 1.04 3.65 -6.60
C LEU A 191 2.22 2.78 -6.15
N SER A 192 3.35 3.41 -5.80
CA SER A 192 4.54 2.71 -5.27
C SER A 192 4.48 2.50 -3.76
N ASN A 193 3.36 2.83 -3.10
CA ASN A 193 3.10 2.46 -1.72
C ASN A 193 2.96 0.93 -1.62
N PHE A 194 3.45 0.34 -0.54
CA PHE A 194 3.40 -1.10 -0.39
C PHE A 194 3.16 -1.56 1.04
N ILE A 195 2.52 -2.72 1.15
CA ILE A 195 2.15 -3.38 2.40
C ILE A 195 2.90 -4.70 2.47
N THR A 196 3.72 -4.83 3.50
CA THR A 196 4.35 -6.08 3.92
C THR A 196 3.43 -6.80 4.93
N PRO A 197 3.74 -8.04 5.35
CA PRO A 197 2.89 -8.78 6.29
C PRO A 197 2.55 -8.05 7.57
N ASN A 198 3.42 -7.16 8.06
CA ASN A 198 3.28 -6.51 9.37
C ASN A 198 3.50 -4.99 9.35
N LYS A 199 3.73 -4.38 8.18
CA LYS A 199 4.00 -2.94 8.08
C LYS A 199 3.61 -2.40 6.70
N VAL A 200 3.06 -1.20 6.66
CA VAL A 200 2.81 -0.45 5.41
C VAL A 200 3.81 0.69 5.25
N TYR A 201 4.15 1.00 4.00
CA TYR A 201 5.13 2.00 3.61
C TYR A 201 4.57 2.90 2.51
N ALA A 202 4.80 4.20 2.69
CA ALA A 202 4.56 5.26 1.74
C ALA A 202 5.89 6.00 1.47
N PRO A 203 6.71 5.52 0.52
CA PRO A 203 8.05 6.06 0.25
C PRO A 203 8.03 7.53 -0.19
N PHE A 204 6.96 7.92 -0.88
CA PHE A 204 6.74 9.24 -1.46
C PHE A 204 5.61 9.97 -0.74
N ALA A 205 5.56 9.84 0.58
CA ALA A 205 4.42 10.32 1.37
C ALA A 205 4.22 11.83 1.26
N LYS A 206 5.32 12.60 1.20
CA LYS A 206 5.26 14.04 1.01
C LYS A 206 4.55 14.40 -0.29
N GLU A 207 4.99 13.87 -1.42
CA GLU A 207 4.37 14.16 -2.70
C GLU A 207 2.92 13.63 -2.76
N THR A 208 2.71 12.40 -2.29
CA THR A 208 1.45 11.66 -2.47
C THR A 208 0.34 12.11 -1.53
N PHE A 209 0.63 12.28 -0.24
CA PHE A 209 -0.39 12.57 0.79
C PHE A 209 -0.33 14.01 1.27
N TYR A 210 0.83 14.67 1.30
CA TYR A 210 0.94 16.05 1.75
C TYR A 210 0.73 17.07 0.62
N GLU A 211 1.36 16.87 -0.55
CA GLU A 211 1.22 17.77 -1.70
C GLU A 211 0.09 17.39 -2.66
N HIS A 212 -0.54 16.23 -2.45
CA HIS A 212 -1.62 15.67 -3.27
C HIS A 212 -1.25 15.56 -4.77
N ARG A 213 -0.03 15.07 -5.03
CA ARG A 213 0.58 14.92 -6.36
C ARG A 213 0.97 13.48 -6.65
N ALA A 214 0.86 13.08 -7.91
CA ALA A 214 1.35 11.80 -8.40
C ALA A 214 2.24 12.03 -9.62
N TYR A 215 3.55 11.96 -9.43
CA TYR A 215 4.52 12.02 -10.53
C TYR A 215 4.60 10.67 -11.25
N LEU A 216 4.77 10.72 -12.57
CA LEU A 216 5.12 9.54 -13.35
C LEU A 216 6.42 8.94 -12.82
N HIS A 217 6.41 7.63 -12.58
CA HIS A 217 7.54 6.87 -12.07
C HIS A 217 8.26 6.20 -13.24
N GLY A 218 8.90 7.01 -14.10
CA GLY A 218 9.52 6.54 -15.34
C GLY A 218 8.70 6.86 -16.60
N PRO A 219 9.13 6.36 -17.77
CA PRO A 219 8.46 6.61 -19.04
C PRO A 219 7.05 6.01 -19.05
N LEU A 220 6.13 6.70 -19.71
CA LEU A 220 4.77 6.22 -19.90
C LEU A 220 4.78 4.97 -20.78
N LYS A 221 4.09 3.92 -20.35
CA LYS A 221 3.83 2.70 -21.12
C LYS A 221 2.36 2.63 -21.51
N ASP A 222 2.07 1.91 -22.60
CA ASP A 222 0.72 1.83 -23.18
C ASP A 222 -0.33 1.24 -22.21
N ASP A 223 0.11 0.39 -21.28
CA ASP A 223 -0.73 -0.27 -20.28
C ASP A 223 -1.03 0.60 -19.04
N PHE A 224 -0.42 1.80 -18.91
CA PHE A 224 -0.58 2.63 -17.71
C PHE A 224 -1.92 3.37 -17.62
N GLY A 225 -2.75 3.33 -18.67
CA GLY A 225 -4.02 4.03 -18.72
C GLY A 225 -4.94 3.72 -17.52
N GLU A 226 -5.02 2.46 -17.08
CA GLU A 226 -5.83 2.08 -15.91
C GLU A 226 -5.27 2.63 -14.59
N TYR A 227 -3.95 2.56 -14.40
CA TYR A 227 -3.27 3.07 -13.22
C TYR A 227 -3.45 4.59 -13.09
N LEU A 228 -3.28 5.33 -14.18
CA LEU A 228 -3.48 6.78 -14.20
C LEU A 228 -4.93 7.17 -13.93
N LYS A 229 -5.91 6.47 -14.54
CA LYS A 229 -7.33 6.68 -14.25
C LYS A 229 -7.64 6.46 -12.77
N ALA A 230 -7.06 5.43 -12.15
CA ALA A 230 -7.28 5.16 -10.74
C ALA A 230 -6.69 6.25 -9.83
N VAL A 231 -5.49 6.74 -10.14
CA VAL A 231 -4.88 7.86 -9.41
C VAL A 231 -5.68 9.14 -9.59
N ALA A 232 -6.12 9.46 -10.81
CA ALA A 232 -6.91 10.66 -11.10
C ALA A 232 -8.21 10.72 -10.28
N LYS A 233 -8.87 9.57 -10.09
CA LYS A 233 -10.08 9.46 -9.26
C LYS A 233 -9.88 9.81 -7.79
N THR A 234 -8.62 9.87 -7.31
CA THR A 234 -8.31 10.26 -5.93
C THR A 234 -8.16 11.76 -5.74
N GLY A 235 -8.39 12.58 -6.78
CA GLY A 235 -8.22 14.04 -6.75
C GLY A 235 -6.77 14.51 -6.96
N ARG A 236 -5.81 13.56 -6.98
CA ARG A 236 -4.39 13.87 -7.11
C ARG A 236 -4.05 14.47 -8.46
N ARG A 237 -3.22 15.51 -8.44
CA ARG A 237 -2.67 16.07 -9.67
C ARG A 237 -1.60 15.14 -10.23
N ILE A 238 -1.90 14.53 -11.37
CA ILE A 238 -0.93 13.73 -12.12
C ILE A 238 0.05 14.68 -12.82
N LEU A 239 1.33 14.44 -12.61
CA LEU A 239 2.43 15.24 -13.16
C LEU A 239 3.39 14.35 -13.92
N GLY A 240 4.05 14.90 -14.94
CA GLY A 240 5.08 14.19 -15.70
C GLY A 240 6.27 13.77 -14.83
N ILE A 241 7.28 13.19 -15.48
CA ILE A 241 8.53 12.80 -14.80
C ILE A 241 9.14 14.05 -14.14
N ARG A 242 9.64 13.91 -12.92
CA ARG A 242 10.24 15.01 -12.17
C ARG A 242 11.66 15.30 -12.69
N TRP A 243 11.76 16.00 -13.81
CA TRP A 243 13.03 16.35 -14.47
C TRP A 243 13.94 17.27 -13.64
N LYS A 244 13.37 18.06 -12.71
CA LYS A 244 14.14 19.01 -11.87
C LYS A 244 15.22 18.35 -10.99
N ASP A 245 15.13 17.05 -10.75
CA ASP A 245 16.11 16.30 -9.95
C ASP A 245 17.12 15.50 -10.79
N GLN A 246 16.97 15.42 -12.12
CA GLN A 246 17.90 14.67 -12.98
C GLN A 246 19.19 15.43 -13.32
N HIS A 247 19.19 16.76 -13.29
CA HIS A 247 20.33 17.56 -13.77
C HIS A 247 21.00 18.47 -12.73
N LYS A 248 20.44 18.60 -11.52
CA LYS A 248 20.96 19.55 -10.51
C LYS A 248 21.12 19.01 -9.09
N SER A 249 20.70 17.77 -8.83
CA SER A 249 20.86 17.14 -7.52
C SER A 249 21.66 15.84 -7.73
N PRO A 250 22.79 15.60 -7.03
CA PRO A 250 23.34 14.25 -6.98
C PRO A 250 22.22 13.34 -6.50
N HIS A 251 21.93 12.25 -7.23
CA HIS A 251 20.86 11.30 -6.91
C HIS A 251 20.73 11.14 -5.40
N LYS A 252 19.65 11.69 -4.81
CA LYS A 252 19.54 11.71 -3.35
C LYS A 252 19.17 10.30 -2.96
N MET A 253 20.11 9.56 -2.39
CA MET A 253 19.80 8.27 -1.79
C MET A 253 18.80 8.49 -0.66
N ARG A 254 17.59 7.97 -0.86
CA ARG A 254 16.50 7.95 0.11
C ARG A 254 16.57 6.65 0.89
N LYS A 255 16.06 6.66 2.12
CA LYS A 255 15.91 5.45 2.95
C LYS A 255 14.46 5.22 3.33
N LEU A 256 14.15 3.95 3.59
CA LEU A 256 13.00 3.44 4.35
C LEU A 256 12.74 4.13 5.70
N THR A 257 13.62 5.02 6.15
CA THR A 257 13.67 5.58 7.51
C THR A 257 14.12 7.06 7.54
N ASP A 258 14.22 7.74 6.39
CA ASP A 258 14.81 9.10 6.30
C ASP A 258 13.90 10.28 6.71
N GLY A 259 12.76 10.00 7.35
CA GLY A 259 11.83 11.03 7.83
C GLY A 259 11.01 11.74 6.74
N HIS A 260 11.25 11.45 5.45
CA HIS A 260 10.46 11.96 4.33
C HIS A 260 9.42 10.95 3.80
N MET A 261 9.32 9.80 4.46
CA MET A 261 8.40 8.72 4.17
C MET A 261 7.46 8.49 5.36
N TRP A 262 6.30 7.89 5.10
CA TRP A 262 5.37 7.48 6.14
C TRP A 262 5.35 5.96 6.19
N SER A 263 5.46 5.39 7.39
CA SER A 263 5.27 3.96 7.61
C SER A 263 4.44 3.74 8.87
N MET A 264 3.74 2.61 8.90
CA MET A 264 2.81 2.28 9.97
C MET A 264 2.82 0.78 10.22
N ALA A 265 3.05 0.39 11.48
CA ALA A 265 2.97 -1.00 11.89
C ALA A 265 1.52 -1.49 11.83
N LEU A 266 1.34 -2.73 11.36
CA LEU A 266 0.05 -3.38 11.27
C LEU A 266 -0.07 -4.39 12.41
N ASP A 267 -1.29 -4.61 12.89
CA ASP A 267 -1.55 -5.67 13.85
C ASP A 267 -1.15 -7.03 13.25
N SER A 268 -0.16 -7.68 13.86
CA SER A 268 0.37 -8.97 13.42
C SER A 268 -0.20 -10.15 14.22
N THR A 269 -1.27 -9.95 14.98
CA THR A 269 -1.99 -11.03 15.65
C THR A 269 -2.40 -12.09 14.62
N ASN A 270 -2.06 -13.36 14.90
CA ASN A 270 -2.28 -14.51 14.02
C ASN A 270 -1.57 -14.45 12.66
N VAL A 271 -0.57 -13.60 12.49
CA VAL A 271 0.28 -13.55 11.28
C VAL A 271 1.62 -14.19 11.60
N ALA A 272 2.04 -15.17 10.80
CA ALA A 272 3.35 -15.78 10.94
C ALA A 272 4.46 -14.75 10.73
N ALA A 273 5.57 -14.91 11.47
CA ALA A 273 6.74 -14.04 11.29
C ALA A 273 7.24 -14.12 9.84
N PRO A 274 7.49 -12.98 9.16
CA PRO A 274 7.96 -12.99 7.79
C PRO A 274 9.40 -13.49 7.69
N VAL A 275 9.73 -14.15 6.58
CA VAL A 275 11.11 -14.60 6.28
C VAL A 275 12.05 -13.41 6.21
N THR A 276 11.59 -12.28 5.67
CA THR A 276 12.30 -11.01 5.69
C THR A 276 11.75 -10.14 6.83
N PRO A 277 12.52 -9.92 7.92
CA PRO A 277 12.09 -9.07 9.03
C PRO A 277 11.92 -7.61 8.61
N SER A 278 11.05 -6.87 9.30
CA SER A 278 10.77 -5.47 8.96
C SER A 278 12.00 -4.56 9.04
N PHE A 279 12.96 -4.84 9.93
CA PHE A 279 14.18 -4.03 10.03
C PHE A 279 15.06 -4.13 8.77
N VAL A 280 14.97 -5.24 8.01
CA VAL A 280 15.66 -5.38 6.72
C VAL A 280 14.99 -4.47 5.70
N THR A 281 13.66 -4.48 5.65
CA THR A 281 12.89 -3.56 4.80
C THR A 281 13.18 -2.10 5.16
N ASP A 282 13.20 -1.75 6.45
CA ASP A 282 13.48 -0.40 6.96
C ASP A 282 14.88 0.12 6.55
N ALA A 283 15.84 -0.79 6.40
CA ALA A 283 17.20 -0.48 5.97
C ALA A 283 17.33 -0.25 4.44
N THR A 284 16.25 -0.46 3.68
CA THR A 284 16.27 -0.30 2.21
C THR A 284 16.62 1.13 1.82
N THR A 285 17.54 1.25 0.85
CA THR A 285 17.93 2.51 0.23
C THR A 285 17.60 2.50 -1.25
N PHE A 286 17.13 3.61 -1.78
CA PHE A 286 16.75 3.73 -3.18
C PHE A 286 17.07 5.12 -3.73
N LYS A 287 17.24 5.20 -5.05
CA LYS A 287 17.45 6.47 -5.75
C LYS A 287 16.10 7.11 -6.06
N PHE A 288 15.98 8.40 -5.78
CA PHE A 288 14.86 9.24 -6.20
C PHE A 288 15.37 10.59 -6.69
#